data_AF-A0A2X1WAF6-F1
#
_entry.id   AF-A0A2X1WAF6-F1
#
_cell.length_a   1.000
_cell.length_b   1.000
_cell.length_c   1.000
_cell.angle_alpha   90.00
_cell.angle_beta   90.00
_cell.angle_gamma   90.00
#
_symmetry.space_group_name_H-M   'P 1'
#
loop_
_entity.id
_entity.type
_entity.pdbx_description
1 polymer ?
#
loop_
_entity_poly.entity_id
_entity_poly.type
_entity_poly.pdbx_seq_one_letter_code
_entity_poly.pdbx_strand_id
1 'polypeptide(L)'
;MDVAIDQGGCVETSHPTTHNDPTYMVDDVVHYCVANMPGAVARTSTFALNNATLPYILKLANMGYKKALQHDKHLLNGLNVYRGKVTCESVSTALDLPYYPADKAIN
;
A
#
# COMPACT_ATOMS: atom_id res chain seq x y z
N MET A 1 5.18 -10.13 -17.74
CA MET A 1 5.01 -10.15 -16.27
C MET A 1 4.78 -8.73 -15.82
N ASP A 2 3.61 -8.43 -15.25
CA ASP A 2 3.29 -7.10 -14.73
C ASP A 2 3.33 -7.13 -13.20
N VAL A 3 4.33 -6.45 -12.63
CA VAL A 3 4.54 -6.34 -11.18
C VAL A 3 3.75 -5.18 -10.58
N ALA A 4 3.34 -4.20 -11.39
CA ALA A 4 2.54 -3.06 -10.97
C ALA A 4 1.05 -3.41 -10.83
N ILE A 5 0.68 -4.68 -11.01
CA ILE A 5 -0.71 -5.15 -11.03
C ILE A 5 -1.47 -4.84 -9.72
N ASP A 6 -0.77 -4.79 -8.59
CA ASP A 6 -1.36 -4.41 -7.29
C ASP A 6 -1.92 -2.97 -7.28
N GLN A 7 -1.58 -2.14 -8.27
CA GLN A 7 -2.07 -0.78 -8.46
C GLN A 7 -2.78 -0.60 -9.82
N GLY A 8 -3.25 -1.69 -10.43
CA GLY A 8 -3.99 -1.67 -11.70
C GLY A 8 -3.20 -2.11 -12.93
N GLY A 9 -1.87 -2.27 -12.82
CA GLY A 9 -1.00 -2.69 -13.92
C GLY A 9 -0.47 -1.53 -14.77
N CYS A 10 0.61 -1.79 -15.51
CA CYS A 10 1.25 -0.82 -16.41
C CYS A 10 1.13 -1.18 -17.90
N VAL A 11 0.51 -2.32 -18.21
CA VAL A 11 0.21 -2.76 -19.57
C VAL A 11 -1.30 -2.80 -19.77
N GLU A 12 -1.79 -2.24 -20.88
CA GLU A 12 -3.23 -2.10 -21.16
C GLU A 12 -4.02 -3.42 -21.11
N THR A 13 -3.42 -4.50 -21.60
CA THR A 13 -4.03 -5.85 -21.61
C THR A 13 -3.95 -6.55 -20.25
N SER A 14 -3.33 -5.93 -19.23
CA SER A 14 -3.14 -6.55 -17.93
C SER A 14 -4.40 -6.48 -17.07
N HIS A 15 -4.86 -7.65 -16.60
CA HIS A 15 -5.81 -7.75 -15.49
C HIS A 15 -5.26 -8.68 -14.38
N PRO A 16 -5.70 -8.49 -13.12
CA PRO A 16 -5.21 -9.30 -12.00
C PRO A 16 -5.48 -10.80 -12.21
N THR A 17 -4.49 -11.62 -11.90
CA THR A 17 -4.57 -13.09 -11.84
C THR A 17 -4.30 -13.58 -10.42
N THR A 18 -4.44 -14.89 -10.18
CA THR A 18 -4.24 -15.50 -8.86
C THR A 18 -3.11 -16.53 -8.90
N HIS A 19 -2.58 -16.93 -7.75
CA HIS A 19 -1.59 -18.02 -7.70
C HIS A 19 -2.12 -19.35 -8.26
N ASN A 20 -3.43 -19.60 -8.19
CA ASN A 20 -4.05 -20.83 -8.71
C ASN A 20 -4.22 -20.81 -10.24
N ASP A 21 -4.44 -19.63 -10.80
CA ASP A 21 -4.57 -19.41 -12.24
C ASP A 21 -3.73 -18.18 -12.62
N PRO A 22 -2.41 -18.36 -12.79
CA PRO A 22 -1.46 -17.24 -12.78
C PRO A 22 -1.27 -16.55 -14.13
N THR A 23 -1.68 -17.21 -15.22
CA THR A 23 -1.36 -16.79 -16.59
C THR A 23 -2.53 -16.89 -17.54
N TYR A 24 -2.55 -15.99 -18.52
CA TYR A 24 -3.47 -16.03 -19.66
C TYR A 24 -2.75 -15.56 -20.93
N MET A 25 -3.39 -15.70 -22.08
CA MET A 25 -2.83 -15.34 -23.38
C MET A 25 -3.63 -14.20 -23.99
N VAL A 26 -2.93 -13.18 -24.50
CA VAL A 26 -3.49 -12.12 -25.36
C VAL A 26 -2.49 -11.87 -26.48
N ASP A 27 -2.96 -11.91 -27.73
CA ASP A 27 -2.13 -11.68 -28.92
C ASP A 27 -0.83 -12.50 -28.95
N ASP A 28 -0.93 -13.79 -28.65
CA ASP A 28 0.19 -14.74 -28.55
C ASP A 28 1.25 -14.40 -27.47
N VAL A 29 0.93 -13.50 -26.53
CA VAL A 29 1.76 -13.13 -25.37
C VAL A 29 1.19 -13.71 -24.08
N VAL A 30 2.01 -14.47 -23.36
CA VAL A 30 1.70 -14.96 -22.01
C VAL A 30 1.78 -13.81 -21.01
N HIS A 31 0.66 -13.47 -20.40
CA HIS A 31 0.57 -12.52 -19.32
C HIS A 31 0.72 -13.23 -17.97
N TYR A 32 1.47 -12.62 -17.06
CA TYR A 32 1.58 -13.04 -15.66
C TYR A 32 1.38 -11.79 -14.81
N CYS A 33 0.25 -11.74 -14.10
CA CYS A 33 -0.27 -10.54 -13.46
C CYS A 33 -0.80 -10.90 -12.05
N VAL A 34 -0.09 -11.77 -11.33
CA VAL A 34 -0.53 -12.23 -10.01
C VAL A 34 -0.36 -11.08 -9.01
N ALA A 35 -1.45 -10.68 -8.36
CA ALA A 35 -1.41 -9.73 -7.25
C ALA A 35 -0.81 -10.39 -5.99
N ASN A 36 -0.23 -9.60 -5.09
CA ASN A 36 0.36 -10.10 -3.84
C ASN A 36 1.37 -11.25 -4.08
N MET A 37 2.30 -11.07 -5.01
CA MET A 37 3.37 -12.04 -5.27
C MET A 37 4.22 -12.41 -4.03
N PRO A 38 4.55 -11.48 -3.10
CA PRO A 38 5.27 -11.83 -1.89
C PRO A 38 4.55 -12.87 -1.02
N GLY A 39 3.23 -13.05 -1.19
CA GLY A 39 2.44 -14.07 -0.51
C GLY A 39 2.88 -15.51 -0.84
N ALA A 40 3.44 -15.76 -2.03
CA ALA A 40 3.94 -17.10 -2.40
C ALA A 40 5.20 -17.50 -1.62
N VAL A 41 5.93 -16.53 -1.06
CA VAL A 41 7.18 -16.74 -0.32
C VAL A 41 7.07 -16.24 1.12
N ALA A 42 5.98 -16.63 1.79
CA ALA A 42 5.55 -16.12 3.09
C ALA A 42 6.66 -16.03 4.14
N ARG A 43 7.55 -17.02 4.24
CA ARG A 43 8.66 -16.99 5.21
C ARG A 43 9.57 -15.78 4.97
N THR A 44 10.06 -15.62 3.75
CA THR A 44 10.98 -14.53 3.38
C THR A 44 10.29 -13.16 3.44
N SER A 45 9.09 -13.05 2.88
CA SER A 45 8.35 -11.78 2.84
C SER A 45 7.93 -11.32 4.23
N THR A 46 7.54 -12.24 5.13
CA THR A 46 7.19 -11.90 6.52
C THR A 46 8.40 -11.31 7.27
N PHE A 47 9.57 -11.94 7.17
CA PHE A 47 10.78 -11.40 7.80
C PHE A 47 11.15 -10.03 7.23
N ALA A 48 11.10 -9.88 5.90
CA ALA A 48 11.42 -8.61 5.25
C ALA A 48 10.46 -7.49 5.68
N LEU A 49 9.14 -7.73 5.64
CA LEU A 49 8.14 -6.76 6.04
C LEU A 49 8.27 -6.40 7.51
N ASN A 50 8.36 -7.40 8.40
CA ASN A 50 8.46 -7.16 9.83
C ASN A 50 9.71 -6.34 10.19
N ASN A 51 10.86 -6.65 9.60
CA ASN A 51 12.09 -5.89 9.86
C ASN A 51 11.96 -4.41 9.45
N ALA A 52 11.22 -4.13 8.37
CA ALA A 52 10.96 -2.76 7.93
C ALA A 52 9.90 -2.04 8.80
N THR A 53 8.86 -2.74 9.25
CA THR A 53 7.73 -2.13 9.97
C THR A 53 7.90 -2.06 11.48
N LEU A 54 8.69 -2.96 12.07
CA LEU A 54 8.83 -3.11 13.53
C LEU A 54 9.21 -1.80 14.24
N PRO A 55 10.15 -0.96 13.74
CA PRO A 55 10.46 0.31 14.39
C PRO A 55 9.24 1.25 14.52
N TYR A 56 8.38 1.30 13.50
CA TYR A 56 7.17 2.12 13.52
C TYR A 56 6.11 1.56 14.48
N ILE A 57 5.95 0.23 14.50
CA ILE A 57 5.03 -0.45 15.41
C ILE A 57 5.40 -0.17 16.87
N LEU A 58 6.70 -0.26 17.21
CA LEU A 58 7.17 0.03 18.56
C LEU A 58 6.95 1.50 18.95
N LYS A 59 7.19 2.46 18.04
CA LYS A 59 6.88 3.88 18.28
C LYS A 59 5.39 4.10 18.57
N LEU A 60 4.52 3.50 17.75
CA LEU A 60 3.07 3.58 17.93
C LEU A 60 2.63 2.98 19.27
N ALA A 61 3.18 1.80 19.64
CA ALA A 61 2.84 1.12 20.88
C ALA A 61 3.28 1.91 22.13
N ASN A 62 4.50 2.47 22.12
CA ASN A 62 5.06 3.16 23.27
C ASN A 62 4.52 4.59 23.45
N MET A 63 4.22 5.30 22.35
CA MET A 63 3.88 6.73 22.39
C MET A 63 2.38 6.99 22.15
N GLY A 64 1.66 6.01 21.61
CA GLY A 64 0.34 6.20 21.03
C GLY A 64 0.40 6.91 19.66
N TYR A 65 -0.68 6.79 18.87
CA TYR A 65 -0.70 7.26 17.48
C TYR A 65 -0.43 8.76 17.34
N LYS A 66 -1.06 9.63 18.16
CA LYS A 66 -0.96 11.09 17.98
C LYS A 66 0.48 11.59 18.17
N LYS A 67 1.13 11.19 19.26
CA LYS A 67 2.52 11.57 19.54
C LYS A 67 3.50 10.95 18.55
N ALA A 68 3.30 9.69 18.17
CA ALA A 68 4.14 9.01 17.20
C ALA A 68 4.08 9.71 15.82
N LEU A 69 2.88 10.06 15.35
CA LEU A 69 2.67 10.78 14.09
C LEU A 69 3.24 12.21 14.13
N GLN A 70 3.12 12.92 15.26
CA GLN A 70 3.70 14.26 15.41
C GLN A 70 5.23 14.24 15.45
N HIS A 71 5.83 13.16 15.96
CA HIS A 71 7.28 13.05 16.13
C HIS A 71 8.01 12.52 14.88
N ASP A 72 7.32 11.75 14.03
CA ASP A 72 7.91 11.11 12.84
C ASP A 72 7.17 11.54 11.57
N LYS A 73 7.78 12.46 10.81
CA LYS A 73 7.24 12.95 9.54
C LYS A 73 7.02 11.82 8.52
N HIS A 74 7.88 10.80 8.51
CA HIS A 74 7.73 9.69 7.56
C HIS A 74 6.54 8.81 7.93
N LEU A 75 6.31 8.59 9.22
CA LEU A 75 5.11 7.91 9.70
C LEU A 75 3.84 8.74 9.42
N LEU A 76 3.91 10.07 9.59
CA LEU A 76 2.80 10.98 9.27
C LEU A 76 2.39 10.92 7.80
N ASN A 77 3.37 10.85 6.89
CA ASN A 77 3.12 10.73 5.45
C ASN A 77 2.35 9.45 5.08
N GLY A 78 2.38 8.42 5.94
CA GLY A 78 1.62 7.18 5.76
C GLY A 78 0.16 7.26 6.26
N LEU A 79 -0.26 8.36 6.88
CA LEU A 79 -1.63 8.54 7.36
C LEU A 79 -2.59 8.75 6.18
N ASN A 80 -3.51 7.82 5.96
CA ASN A 80 -4.47 7.89 4.87
C ASN A 80 -5.81 8.53 5.27
N VAL A 81 -6.31 8.20 6.46
CA VAL A 81 -7.61 8.68 6.96
C VAL A 81 -7.52 8.99 8.44
N TYR A 82 -8.08 10.12 8.86
CA TYR A 82 -8.20 10.49 10.26
C TYR A 82 -9.56 11.11 10.56
N ARG A 83 -10.35 10.48 11.44
CA ARG A 83 -11.68 10.97 11.88
C ARG A 83 -12.60 11.37 10.72
N GLY A 84 -12.67 10.53 9.69
CA GLY A 84 -13.50 10.76 8.50
C GLY A 84 -12.90 11.71 7.45
N LYS A 85 -11.70 12.27 7.69
CA LYS A 85 -10.98 13.10 6.72
C LYS A 85 -9.96 12.27 5.96
N VAL A 86 -9.94 12.39 4.63
CA VAL A 86 -8.88 11.80 3.80
C VAL A 86 -7.65 12.70 3.85
N THR A 87 -6.52 12.13 4.27
CA THR A 87 -5.24 12.82 4.43
C THR A 87 -4.19 12.40 3.41
N CYS A 88 -4.52 11.44 2.55
CA CYS A 88 -3.71 11.02 1.41
C CYS A 88 -4.21 11.70 0.13
N GLU A 89 -3.38 12.57 -0.45
CA GLU A 89 -3.74 13.40 -1.61
C GLU A 89 -4.07 12.56 -2.86
N SER A 90 -3.30 11.49 -3.10
CA SER A 90 -3.51 10.61 -4.26
C SER A 90 -4.84 9.86 -4.17
N VAL A 91 -5.21 9.35 -2.99
CA VAL A 91 -6.52 8.72 -2.75
C VAL A 91 -7.65 9.72 -2.90
N SER A 92 -7.45 10.94 -2.37
CA SER A 92 -8.43 12.03 -2.49
C SER A 92 -8.74 12.36 -3.95
N THR A 93 -7.69 12.48 -4.76
CA THR A 93 -7.79 12.80 -6.19
C THR A 93 -8.41 11.65 -6.98
N ALA A 94 -7.99 10.41 -6.71
CA ALA A 94 -8.47 9.23 -7.42
C ALA A 94 -9.97 8.93 -7.17
N LEU A 95 -10.49 9.32 -6.01
CA LEU A 95 -11.87 9.03 -5.59
C LEU A 95 -12.79 10.27 -5.54
N ASP A 96 -12.31 11.43 -5.99
CA ASP A 96 -13.03 12.72 -5.94
C ASP A 96 -13.55 13.06 -4.52
N LEU A 97 -12.68 12.94 -3.52
CA LEU A 97 -12.98 13.22 -2.11
C LEU A 97 -12.26 14.49 -1.63
N PRO A 98 -12.77 15.17 -0.57
CA PRO A 98 -12.09 16.31 0.01
C PRO A 98 -10.75 15.95 0.70
N TYR A 99 -9.68 16.65 0.31
CA TYR A 99 -8.35 16.48 0.88
C TYR A 99 -8.13 17.35 2.13
N TYR A 100 -7.53 16.77 3.17
CA TYR A 100 -7.12 17.47 4.38
C TYR A 100 -5.64 17.21 4.70
N PRO A 101 -4.78 18.24 4.85
CA PRO A 101 -3.39 18.03 5.26
C PRO A 101 -3.28 17.26 6.58
N ALA A 102 -2.44 16.23 6.61
CA ALA A 102 -2.33 15.29 7.74
C ALA A 102 -1.94 15.99 9.06
N ASP A 103 -1.03 16.96 8.99
CA ASP A 103 -0.58 17.79 10.12
C ASP A 103 -1.74 18.60 10.73
N LYS A 104 -2.61 19.16 9.90
CA LYS A 104 -3.80 19.89 10.33
C LYS A 104 -4.91 18.97 10.83
N ALA A 105 -4.98 17.75 10.31
CA ALA A 105 -6.01 16.79 10.69
C ALA A 105 -5.80 16.26 12.12
N ILE A 106 -4.54 16.05 12.53
CA ILE A 106 -4.20 15.46 13.84
C ILE A 106 -4.08 16.47 14.98
N ASN A 107 -3.89 17.76 14.67
CA ASN A 107 -3.78 18.82 15.67
C ASN A 107 -5.14 19.17 16.26
#